data_AF-A0A6B3ICN6-F1
#
_entry.id   AF-A0A6B3ICN6-F1
#
_cell.length_a   1.000
_cell.length_b   1.000
_cell.length_c   1.000
_cell.angle_alpha   90.00
_cell.angle_beta   90.00
_cell.angle_gamma   90.00
#
_symmetry.space_group_name_H-M   'P 1'
#
loop_
_entity.id
_entity.type
_entity.pdbx_description
1 polymer ?
#
loop_
_entity_poly.entity_id
_entity_poly.type
_entity_poly.pdbx_seq_one_letter_code
_entity_poly.pdbx_strand_id
1 'polypeptide(L)'
;DMDVVAEVDGELIAEVLATATGIPVFKLTEEESSRLLRMEDELHKRVIGQKDAIKALSQAIRRTRAGLKDPKRPGGSFIFAGPSGVGKTELSKTLAEFLFGDEDALISLDMSE
;
A
#
# COMPACT_ATOMS: atom_id res chain seq x y z
N ASP A 1 -10.74 33.64 28.26
CA ASP A 1 -11.30 32.74 27.24
C ASP A 1 -10.74 31.34 27.40
N MET A 2 -11.65 30.48 27.86
CA MET A 2 -11.71 29.02 27.84
C MET A 2 -10.39 28.22 27.82
N ASP A 3 -10.14 27.58 28.97
CA ASP A 3 -9.45 26.29 29.07
C ASP A 3 -10.03 25.31 28.03
N VAL A 4 -9.37 25.18 26.89
CA VAL A 4 -9.61 24.07 25.98
C VAL A 4 -8.87 22.87 26.57
N VAL A 5 -9.63 22.00 27.24
CA VAL A 5 -9.11 20.70 27.68
C VAL A 5 -8.74 19.93 26.42
N ALA A 6 -7.45 19.72 26.19
CA ALA A 6 -6.99 18.89 25.09
C ALA A 6 -7.48 17.46 25.33
N GLU A 7 -8.43 17.01 24.51
CA GLU A 7 -8.97 15.65 24.57
C GLU A 7 -8.05 14.71 23.78
N VAL A 8 -7.67 13.59 24.40
CA VAL A 8 -6.89 12.54 23.74
C VAL A 8 -7.86 11.60 23.07
N ASP A 9 -7.95 11.69 21.74
CA ASP A 9 -8.77 10.81 20.91
C ASP A 9 -7.91 9.78 20.15
N GLY A 10 -8.59 8.90 19.40
CA GLY A 10 -7.91 7.87 18.61
C GLY A 10 -7.08 8.44 17.45
N GLU A 11 -7.35 9.66 17.00
CA GLU A 11 -6.64 10.32 15.91
C GLU A 11 -5.28 10.83 16.40
N LEU A 12 -5.26 11.42 17.60
CA LEU A 12 -4.03 11.83 18.28
C LEU A 12 -3.13 10.63 18.61
N ILE A 13 -3.71 9.50 19.05
CA ILE A 13 -2.95 8.27 19.30
C ILE A 13 -2.37 7.70 17.99
N ALA A 14 -3.15 7.74 16.91
CA ALA A 14 -2.74 7.27 15.58
C ALA A 14 -1.57 8.10 15.02
N GLU A 15 -1.60 9.43 15.19
CA GLU A 15 -0.53 10.34 14.75
C GLU A 15 0.80 10.06 15.47
N VAL A 16 0.75 9.85 16.78
CA VAL A 16 1.95 9.52 17.57
C VAL A 16 2.53 8.17 17.16
N LEU A 17 1.69 7.16 16.94
CA LEU A 17 2.12 5.84 16.47
C LEU A 17 2.69 5.88 15.05
N ALA A 18 2.09 6.66 14.16
CA ALA A 18 2.59 6.87 12.80
C ALA A 18 3.99 7.47 12.80
N THR A 19 4.20 8.51 13.63
CA THR A 19 5.50 9.17 13.79
C THR A 19 6.55 8.23 14.39
N ALA A 20 6.18 7.45 15.41
CA ALA A 20 7.10 6.55 16.09
C ALA A 20 7.52 5.33 15.24
N THR A 21 6.60 4.79 14.43
CA THR A 21 6.85 3.55 13.66
C THR A 21 7.27 3.82 12.22
N GLY A 22 7.05 5.03 11.70
CA GLY A 22 7.11 5.32 10.27
C GLY A 22 6.02 4.61 9.47
N ILE A 23 5.09 3.91 10.13
CA ILE A 23 3.97 3.21 9.51
C ILE A 23 2.72 4.06 9.74
N PRO A 24 2.22 4.74 8.71
CA PRO A 24 1.11 5.65 8.89
C PRO A 24 -0.19 4.92 9.26
N VAL A 25 -0.81 5.37 10.35
CA VAL A 25 -2.04 4.80 10.91
C VAL A 25 -3.23 5.49 10.24
N PHE A 26 -3.53 5.08 9.00
CA PHE A 26 -4.55 5.76 8.21
C PHE A 26 -5.97 5.24 8.49
N LYS A 27 -6.89 6.16 8.80
CA LYS A 27 -8.24 6.07 8.22
C LYS A 27 -8.13 6.47 6.76
N LEU A 28 -8.72 5.67 5.86
CA LEU A 28 -8.81 6.02 4.45
C LEU A 28 -9.40 7.43 4.30
N THR A 29 -8.60 8.37 3.80
CA THR A 29 -9.12 9.68 3.39
C THR A 29 -9.91 9.51 2.09
N GLU A 30 -10.76 10.49 1.76
CA GLU A 30 -11.50 10.49 0.49
C GLU A 30 -10.53 10.55 -0.71
N GLU A 31 -9.42 11.27 -0.55
CA GLU A 31 -8.34 11.37 -1.54
C GLU A 31 -7.60 10.03 -1.72
N GLU A 32 -7.21 9.36 -0.64
CA GLU A 32 -6.60 8.02 -0.71
C GLU A 32 -7.56 6.99 -1.33
N SER A 33 -8.84 7.06 -0.96
CA SER A 33 -9.86 6.18 -1.52
C SER A 33 -9.99 6.37 -3.03
N SER A 34 -10.04 7.62 -3.48
CA SER A 34 -10.08 7.97 -4.90
C SER A 34 -8.82 7.52 -5.65
N ARG A 35 -7.64 7.65 -5.02
CA ARG A 35 -6.37 7.17 -5.57
C ARG A 35 -6.36 5.64 -5.73
N LEU A 36 -6.84 4.90 -4.73
CA LEU A 36 -6.92 3.43 -4.76
C LEU A 36 -7.93 2.88 -5.76
N LEU A 37 -8.98 3.65 -6.09
CA LEU A 37 -9.94 3.29 -7.14
C LEU A 37 -9.30 3.34 -8.54
N ARG A 38 -8.24 4.13 -8.71
CA ARG A 38 -7.49 4.26 -9.97
C ARG A 38 -6.20 3.43 -9.98
N MET A 39 -6.01 2.57 -8.99
CA MET A 39 -4.75 1.83 -8.80
C MET A 39 -4.36 1.01 -10.03
N GLU A 40 -5.29 0.28 -10.65
CA GLU A 40 -5.01 -0.48 -11.86
C GLU A 40 -4.50 0.41 -13.00
N ASP A 41 -5.12 1.57 -13.21
CA ASP A 41 -4.74 2.50 -14.27
C ASP A 41 -3.36 3.12 -14.01
N GLU A 42 -3.09 3.48 -12.75
CA GLU A 42 -1.78 4.02 -12.33
C GLU A 42 -0.66 2.99 -12.52
N LEU A 43 -0.88 1.73 -12.12
CA LEU A 43 0.09 0.66 -12.33
C LEU A 43 0.32 0.38 -13.84
N HIS A 44 -0.73 0.50 -14.66
CA HIS A 44 -0.64 0.30 -16.10
C HIS A 44 0.14 1.40 -16.85
N LYS A 45 0.42 2.55 -16.23
CA LYS A 45 1.31 3.56 -16.82
C LYS A 45 2.73 3.04 -17.02
N ARG A 46 3.17 2.12 -16.16
CA ARG A 46 4.53 1.55 -16.16
C ARG A 46 4.54 0.06 -16.50
N VAL A 47 3.51 -0.69 -16.09
CA VAL A 47 3.40 -2.14 -16.34
C VAL A 47 2.41 -2.44 -17.45
N ILE A 48 2.93 -2.79 -18.63
CA ILE A 48 2.12 -3.15 -19.80
C ILE A 48 1.69 -4.63 -19.70
N GLY A 49 0.40 -4.90 -19.92
CA GLY A 49 -0.16 -6.27 -19.84
C GLY A 49 -0.46 -6.68 -18.39
N GLN A 50 -0.38 -7.97 -18.06
CA GLN A 50 -0.58 -8.49 -16.69
C GLN A 50 -1.91 -8.08 -16.00
N LYS A 51 -2.97 -7.86 -16.77
CA LYS A 51 -4.27 -7.33 -16.28
C LYS A 51 -4.81 -8.09 -15.07
N ASP A 52 -4.78 -9.42 -15.11
CA ASP A 52 -5.32 -10.25 -14.03
C ASP A 52 -4.49 -10.17 -12.75
N ALA A 53 -3.15 -10.13 -12.89
CA ALA A 53 -2.24 -9.98 -11.75
C ALA A 53 -2.42 -8.60 -11.08
N ILE A 54 -2.47 -7.53 -11.89
CA ILE A 54 -2.68 -6.16 -11.41
C ILE A 54 -4.05 -6.02 -10.74
N LYS A 55 -5.11 -6.60 -11.31
CA LYS A 55 -6.45 -6.62 -10.73
C LYS A 55 -6.48 -7.36 -9.39
N ALA A 56 -5.89 -8.56 -9.32
CA ALA A 56 -5.84 -9.35 -8.09
C ALA A 56 -5.08 -8.62 -6.97
N LEU A 57 -3.97 -7.98 -7.33
CA LEU A 57 -3.15 -7.19 -6.44
C LEU A 57 -3.91 -5.97 -5.90
N SER A 58 -4.51 -5.18 -6.79
CA SER A 58 -5.27 -3.98 -6.43
C SER A 58 -6.47 -4.29 -5.53
N GLN A 59 -7.17 -5.39 -5.78
CA GLN A 59 -8.24 -5.86 -4.89
C GLN A 59 -7.75 -6.21 -3.48
N ALA A 60 -6.61 -6.89 -3.36
CA ALA A 60 -6.06 -7.25 -2.05
C ALA A 60 -5.61 -6.01 -1.26
N ILE A 61 -4.97 -5.05 -1.93
CA ILE A 61 -4.57 -3.79 -1.31
C ILE A 61 -5.80 -2.99 -0.84
N ARG A 62 -6.85 -2.88 -1.67
CA ARG A 62 -8.09 -2.20 -1.27
C ARG A 62 -8.76 -2.86 -0.05
N ARG A 63 -8.82 -4.20 0.00
CA ARG A 63 -9.34 -4.90 1.20
C ARG A 63 -8.54 -4.58 2.46
N THR A 64 -7.22 -4.53 2.33
CA THR A 64 -6.33 -4.18 3.43
C THR A 64 -6.54 -2.76 3.93
N ARG A 65 -6.62 -1.79 3.01
CA ARG A 65 -6.83 -0.38 3.35
C ARG A 65 -8.22 -0.12 3.93
N ALA A 66 -9.23 -0.87 3.49
CA ALA A 66 -10.59 -0.80 4.03
C ALA A 66 -10.75 -1.49 5.41
N GLY A 67 -9.69 -2.04 6.00
CA GLY A 67 -9.77 -2.75 7.28
C GLY A 67 -10.51 -4.09 7.20
N LEU A 68 -10.71 -4.63 6.00
CA LEU A 68 -11.47 -5.87 5.75
C LEU A 68 -10.59 -7.14 5.80
N LYS A 69 -9.31 -7.02 6.18
CA LYS A 69 -8.39 -8.15 6.34
C LYS A 69 -8.21 -8.53 7.81
N ASP A 70 -7.75 -9.75 8.03
CA ASP A 70 -7.24 -10.18 9.34
C ASP A 70 -6.00 -9.32 9.73
N PRO A 71 -6.01 -8.64 10.90
CA PRO A 71 -4.88 -7.84 11.35
C PRO A 71 -3.61 -8.65 11.61
N LYS A 72 -3.71 -9.97 11.81
CA LYS A 72 -2.55 -10.87 12.02
C LYS A 72 -1.89 -11.32 10.72
N ARG A 73 -2.39 -10.91 9.56
CA ARG A 73 -1.87 -11.31 8.24
C ARG A 73 -1.28 -10.12 7.45
N PRO A 74 -0.33 -10.35 6.53
CA PRO A 74 0.19 -9.32 5.64
C PRO A 74 -0.92 -8.61 4.83
N GLY A 75 -0.64 -7.38 4.37
CA GLY A 75 -1.57 -6.62 3.52
C GLY A 75 -1.85 -7.26 2.16
N GLY A 76 -0.97 -8.14 1.74
CA GLY A 76 -1.09 -9.01 0.59
C GLY A 76 0.07 -9.98 0.61
N SER A 77 -0.14 -11.19 0.10
CA SER A 77 0.91 -12.16 -0.12
C SER A 77 0.73 -12.70 -1.53
N PHE A 78 1.75 -12.55 -2.36
CA PHE A 78 1.68 -12.82 -3.78
C PHE A 78 2.88 -13.62 -4.22
N ILE A 79 2.66 -14.50 -5.19
CA ILE A 79 3.71 -15.20 -5.92
C ILE A 79 3.54 -14.82 -7.39
N PHE A 80 4.54 -14.14 -7.96
CA PHE A 80 4.55 -13.85 -9.38
C PHE A 80 5.35 -14.94 -10.11
N ALA A 81 4.65 -15.77 -10.87
CA ALA A 81 5.25 -16.83 -11.66
C ALA A 81 5.15 -16.50 -13.16
N GLY A 82 6.26 -16.66 -13.89
CA GLY A 82 6.31 -16.41 -15.33
C GLY A 82 7.74 -16.32 -15.85
N PRO A 83 7.95 -16.19 -17.18
CA PRO A 83 9.28 -16.07 -17.79
C PRO A 83 10.08 -14.85 -17.28
N SER A 84 11.40 -14.87 -17.45
CA SER A 84 12.24 -13.70 -17.15
C SER A 84 11.87 -12.51 -18.06
N GLY A 85 12.01 -11.29 -17.54
CA GLY A 85 11.75 -10.06 -18.31
C GLY A 85 10.29 -9.64 -18.47
N VAL A 86 9.30 -10.40 -17.97
CA VAL A 86 7.86 -10.08 -18.14
C VAL A 86 7.31 -9.02 -17.18
N GLY A 87 8.16 -8.36 -16.40
CA GLY A 87 7.76 -7.28 -15.49
C GLY A 87 7.41 -7.68 -14.04
N LYS A 88 7.81 -8.88 -13.58
CA LYS A 88 7.55 -9.33 -12.19
C LYS A 88 8.14 -8.39 -11.13
N THR A 89 9.43 -8.09 -11.25
CA THR A 89 10.13 -7.17 -10.34
C THR A 89 9.66 -5.73 -10.52
N GLU A 90 9.37 -5.34 -11.77
CA GLU A 90 8.89 -4.00 -12.10
C GLU A 90 7.53 -3.70 -11.46
N LEU A 91 6.64 -4.70 -11.40
CA LEU A 91 5.36 -4.58 -10.71
C LEU A 91 5.53 -4.31 -9.20
N SER A 92 6.51 -4.95 -8.55
CA SER A 92 6.81 -4.68 -7.14
C SER A 92 7.33 -3.26 -6.91
N LYS A 93 8.21 -2.76 -7.79
CA LYS A 93 8.72 -1.38 -7.72
C LYS A 93 7.63 -0.33 -7.95
N THR A 94 6.85 -0.52 -9.02
CA THR A 94 5.73 0.36 -9.35
C THR A 94 4.69 0.39 -8.22
N LEU A 95 4.47 -0.76 -7.55
CA LEU A 95 3.61 -0.81 -6.39
C LEU A 95 4.16 -0.03 -5.20
N ALA A 96 5.47 -0.12 -4.92
CA ALA A 96 6.11 0.63 -3.85
C ALA A 96 5.97 2.15 -4.10
N GLU A 97 6.28 2.59 -5.31
CA GLU A 97 6.10 3.98 -5.75
C GLU A 97 4.63 4.43 -5.60
N PHE A 98 3.68 3.61 -6.04
CA PHE A 98 2.26 3.94 -5.90
C PHE A 98 1.81 4.03 -4.44
N LEU A 99 2.29 3.15 -3.55
CA LEU A 99 1.84 3.13 -2.16
C LEU A 99 2.56 4.13 -1.26
N PHE A 100 3.82 4.42 -1.53
CA PHE A 100 4.71 5.15 -0.64
C PHE A 100 5.35 6.39 -1.28
N GLY A 101 5.16 6.60 -2.58
CA GLY A 101 5.75 7.72 -3.32
C GLY A 101 7.22 7.52 -3.66
N ASP A 102 7.80 6.36 -3.32
CA ASP A 102 9.21 6.05 -3.49
C ASP A 102 9.36 4.56 -3.86
N GLU A 103 10.08 4.28 -4.96
CA GLU A 103 10.39 2.90 -5.35
C GLU A 103 11.45 2.25 -4.45
N ASP A 104 12.31 3.06 -3.81
CA ASP A 104 13.36 2.60 -2.88
C ASP A 104 12.79 2.22 -1.51
N ALA A 105 11.52 2.53 -1.24
CA ALA A 105 10.79 1.98 -0.10
C ALA A 105 10.57 0.46 -0.20
N LEU A 106 10.86 -0.15 -1.37
CA LEU A 106 10.85 -1.60 -1.54
C LEU A 106 12.06 -2.24 -0.88
N ILE A 107 11.83 -2.99 0.20
CA ILE A 107 12.83 -3.89 0.76
C ILE A 107 13.00 -5.07 -0.21
N SER A 108 14.12 -5.10 -0.94
CA SER A 108 14.48 -6.20 -1.84
C SER A 108 15.41 -7.18 -1.14
N LEU A 109 15.08 -8.48 -1.23
CA LEU A 109 15.92 -9.58 -0.81
C LEU A 109 16.24 -10.42 -2.03
N ASP A 110 17.53 -10.60 -2.32
CA ASP A 110 17.96 -11.56 -3.33
C ASP A 110 17.81 -12.97 -2.74
N MET A 111 17.05 -13.82 -3.42
CA MET A 111 16.75 -15.18 -2.98
C MET A 111 17.69 -16.21 -3.64
N SER A 112 18.71 -15.75 -4.38
CA SER A 112 19.74 -16.59 -4.99
C SER A 112 20.99 -16.76 -4.13
N GLU A 113 21.17 -15.90 -3.11
CA GLU A 113 22.16 -16.04 -2.04
C GLU A 113 21.65 -16.94 -0.90
#